data_AF-A0A522ZY51-F1
#
_entry.id   AF-A0A522ZY51-F1
#
_cell.length_a   1.000
_cell.length_b   1.000
_cell.length_c   1.000
_cell.angle_alpha   90.00
_cell.angle_beta   90.00
_cell.angle_gamma   90.00
#
_symmetry.space_group_name_H-M   'P 1'
#
loop_
_entity.id
_entity.type
_entity.pdbx_description
1 polymer ?
#
loop_
_entity_poly.entity_id
_entity_poly.type
_entity_poly.pdbx_seq_one_letter_code
_entity_poly.pdbx_strand_id
1 'polypeptide(L)'
;PGTTMHLSPDLTAMLDLPPVAGRSVLRAGLSALRVLPRDIAADRNGHENVLRRLADHPHTVVFIDISHGGMATRPTLIEIDAALPRDAIRQRVFLTRLEGGHVSAADRRWVQMLGFADLLPEFDAGDCEGSLRSALDGVARVLDMMPLAPAKLARHVRVLKQKREVGTPRATLRALTGKSAEDVAELLHRSLAIQDLAYRLRTYPQCFVGSEAVAWMSRCWHRPATEAVVVGQALGSLGLLVHVTHDHPFLDDRLFYRLAVSEAADRLGPGQVLASVRASDGVPVADRSYLGAAYPRCWIGAEAVDLLVARHALARHDAWVLLHRLMQFGLIEHVTHERPFIDGAFYYRFTGLPADGKS
;
A
#
# COMPACT_ATOMS: atom_id res chain seq x y z
N PRO A 1 30.71 -13.63 45.57
CA PRO A 1 30.00 -14.07 44.35
C PRO A 1 28.79 -13.14 44.10
N GLY A 2 29.05 -11.99 43.48
CA GLY A 2 28.01 -11.05 43.09
C GLY A 2 27.31 -11.57 41.84
N THR A 3 26.05 -11.95 41.97
CA THR A 3 25.18 -12.25 40.84
C THR A 3 25.03 -10.96 40.03
N THR A 4 25.79 -10.83 38.95
CA THR A 4 25.49 -9.87 37.89
C THR A 4 24.10 -10.19 37.36
N MET A 5 23.09 -9.43 37.80
CA MET A 5 21.82 -9.30 37.09
C MET A 5 22.16 -8.84 35.68
N HIS A 6 22.21 -9.77 34.73
CA HIS A 6 22.07 -9.42 33.33
C HIS A 6 20.67 -8.79 33.21
N LEU A 7 20.61 -7.46 33.21
CA LEU A 7 19.44 -6.74 32.71
C LEU A 7 19.22 -7.26 31.29
N SER A 8 18.13 -7.99 31.08
CA SER A 8 17.69 -8.34 29.73
C SER A 8 17.64 -7.05 28.92
N PRO A 9 18.14 -7.03 27.67
CA PRO A 9 18.11 -5.83 26.86
C PRO A 9 16.68 -5.31 26.72
N ASP A 10 16.49 -4.00 26.85
CA ASP A 10 15.18 -3.35 26.66
C ASP A 10 14.74 -3.46 25.20
N LEU A 11 14.00 -4.52 24.88
CA LEU A 11 13.44 -4.76 23.55
C LEU A 11 12.49 -3.61 23.19
N THR A 12 12.77 -2.94 22.08
CA THR A 12 12.05 -1.70 21.71
C THR A 12 11.49 -1.80 20.30
N ALA A 13 10.28 -1.27 20.11
CA ALA A 13 9.71 -1.05 18.79
C ALA A 13 9.49 0.45 18.58
N MET A 14 10.20 1.03 17.61
CA MET A 14 10.03 2.42 17.21
C MET A 14 8.91 2.53 16.16
N LEU A 15 7.92 3.39 16.39
CA LEU A 15 6.72 3.50 15.57
C LEU A 15 6.66 4.86 14.89
N ASP A 16 6.76 4.87 13.56
CA ASP A 16 6.38 5.98 12.69
C ASP A 16 5.11 5.58 11.93
N LEU A 17 4.00 5.58 12.67
CA LEU A 17 2.70 5.12 12.18
C LEU A 17 1.62 6.21 12.34
N PRO A 18 0.66 6.28 11.40
CA PRO A 18 -0.44 7.22 11.48
C PRO A 18 -1.32 7.00 12.73
N PRO A 19 -2.01 8.05 13.22
CA PRO A 19 -2.88 7.96 14.39
C PRO A 19 -4.23 7.30 14.05
N VAL A 20 -4.18 6.07 13.52
CA VAL A 20 -5.35 5.25 13.20
C VAL A 20 -5.49 4.12 14.22
N ALA A 21 -6.70 3.56 14.36
CA ALA A 21 -6.99 2.51 15.34
C ALA A 21 -6.00 1.32 15.29
N GLY A 22 -5.53 0.95 14.09
CA GLY A 22 -4.53 -0.11 13.91
C GLY A 22 -3.20 0.13 14.64
N ARG A 23 -2.77 1.38 14.79
CA ARG A 23 -1.56 1.72 15.56
C ARG A 23 -1.71 1.31 17.03
N SER A 24 -2.86 1.60 17.64
CA SER A 24 -3.16 1.22 19.03
C SER A 24 -3.21 -0.30 19.20
N VAL A 25 -3.77 -1.00 18.22
CA VAL A 25 -3.82 -2.48 18.19
C VAL A 25 -2.41 -3.07 18.15
N LEU A 26 -1.53 -2.57 17.28
CA LEU A 26 -0.12 -3.00 17.23
C LEU A 26 0.59 -2.73 18.56
N ARG A 27 0.43 -1.53 19.13
CA ARG A 27 1.05 -1.16 20.44
C ARG A 27 0.69 -2.15 21.54
N ALA A 28 -0.57 -2.57 21.62
CA ALA A 28 -1.01 -3.57 22.59
C ALA A 28 -0.43 -4.96 22.30
N GLY A 29 -0.34 -5.36 21.03
CA GLY A 29 0.30 -6.61 20.60
C GLY A 29 1.78 -6.66 20.99
N LEU A 30 2.54 -5.60 20.70
CA LEU A 30 3.96 -5.47 21.06
C LEU A 30 4.17 -5.53 22.58
N SER A 31 3.33 -4.82 23.33
CA SER A 31 3.37 -4.85 24.80
C SER A 31 3.09 -6.27 25.34
N ALA A 32 2.18 -7.02 24.72
CA ALA A 32 1.89 -8.42 25.09
C ALA A 32 3.06 -9.38 24.79
N LEU A 33 3.86 -9.05 23.77
CA LEU A 33 5.13 -9.70 23.41
C LEU A 33 6.30 -9.25 24.30
N ARG A 34 6.12 -8.25 25.18
CA ARG A 34 7.16 -7.61 26.00
C ARG A 34 8.19 -6.81 25.19
N VAL A 35 7.75 -6.24 24.06
CA VAL A 35 8.50 -5.26 23.28
C VAL A 35 7.90 -3.89 23.56
N LEU A 36 8.70 -2.93 24.00
CA LEU A 36 8.24 -1.60 24.42
C LEU A 36 7.98 -0.70 23.21
N PRO A 37 6.72 -0.30 22.92
CA PRO A 37 6.44 0.58 21.78
C PRO A 37 6.72 2.05 22.11
N ARG A 38 7.61 2.68 21.34
CA ARG A 38 7.98 4.11 21.42
C ARG A 38 7.69 4.79 20.10
N ASP A 39 7.19 6.02 20.14
CA ASP A 39 6.90 6.78 18.93
C ASP A 39 8.16 7.51 18.43
N ILE A 40 8.31 7.61 17.12
CA ILE A 40 9.34 8.43 16.48
C ILE A 40 8.84 9.89 16.46
N ALA A 41 9.74 10.86 16.66
CA ALA A 41 9.40 12.27 16.48
C ALA A 41 8.92 12.50 15.05
N ALA A 42 7.78 13.18 14.89
CA ALA A 42 7.09 13.36 13.60
C ALA A 42 7.77 14.41 12.68
N ASP A 43 9.10 14.47 12.67
CA ASP A 43 9.89 15.33 11.81
C ASP A 43 10.93 14.51 11.03
N ARG A 44 11.35 15.03 9.86
CA ARG A 44 12.26 14.35 8.93
C ARG A 44 13.59 13.96 9.59
N ASN A 45 14.08 14.80 10.50
CA ASN A 45 15.34 14.55 11.20
C ASN A 45 15.18 13.36 12.17
N GLY A 46 14.03 13.24 12.83
CA GLY A 46 13.67 12.11 13.68
C GLY A 46 13.69 10.79 12.92
N HIS A 47 13.09 10.75 11.73
CA HIS A 47 13.07 9.54 10.87
C HIS A 47 14.48 9.13 10.45
N GLU A 48 15.26 10.06 9.88
CA GLU A 48 16.62 9.76 9.43
C GLU A 48 17.53 9.33 10.59
N ASN A 49 17.41 9.97 11.75
CA ASN A 49 18.22 9.64 12.92
C ASN A 49 17.93 8.23 13.44
N VAL A 50 16.67 7.81 13.49
CA VAL A 50 16.30 6.46 13.93
C VAL A 50 16.85 5.41 12.96
N LEU A 51 16.71 5.65 11.65
CA LEU A 51 17.22 4.72 10.63
C LEU A 51 18.75 4.60 10.67
N ARG A 52 19.49 5.72 10.74
CA ARG A 52 20.96 5.70 10.79
C ARG A 52 21.51 5.01 12.04
N ARG A 53 20.84 5.18 13.18
CA ARG A 53 21.27 4.61 14.47
C ARG A 53 20.75 3.20 14.72
N LEU A 54 19.98 2.62 13.79
CA LEU A 54 19.41 1.28 13.98
C LEU A 54 20.51 0.21 14.12
N ALA A 55 21.64 0.40 13.43
CA ALA A 55 22.83 -0.46 13.56
C ALA A 55 23.35 -0.52 15.00
N ASP A 56 23.32 0.59 15.72
CA ASP A 56 23.81 0.71 17.11
C ASP A 56 22.86 0.09 18.14
N HIS A 57 21.62 -0.25 17.74
CA HIS A 57 20.57 -0.73 18.64
C HIS A 57 20.05 -2.09 18.16
N PRO A 58 20.77 -3.20 18.38
CA PRO A 58 20.44 -4.52 17.81
C PRO A 58 19.10 -5.08 18.29
N HIS A 59 18.60 -4.64 19.44
CA HIS A 59 17.35 -5.09 20.06
C HIS A 59 16.14 -4.19 19.71
N THR A 60 16.28 -3.36 18.69
CA THR A 60 15.23 -2.46 18.21
C THR A 60 14.68 -2.92 16.87
N VAL A 61 13.36 -2.91 16.74
CA VAL A 61 12.63 -3.00 15.46
C VAL A 61 11.96 -1.66 15.16
N VAL A 62 11.66 -1.40 13.89
CA VAL A 62 11.04 -0.15 13.44
C VAL A 62 9.82 -0.47 12.58
N PHE A 63 8.72 0.23 12.80
CA PHE A 63 7.55 0.24 11.93
C PHE A 63 7.43 1.61 11.26
N ILE A 64 7.33 1.63 9.94
CA ILE A 64 7.26 2.86 9.14
C ILE A 64 6.11 2.76 8.15
N ASP A 65 5.22 3.75 8.20
CA ASP A 65 4.13 3.85 7.23
C ASP A 65 4.58 4.56 5.96
N ILE A 66 4.39 3.89 4.82
CA ILE A 66 4.78 4.37 3.49
C ILE A 66 3.57 4.67 2.60
N SER A 67 2.38 4.90 3.19
CA SER A 67 1.21 5.32 2.41
C SER A 67 1.48 6.65 1.70
N HIS A 68 1.38 6.64 0.37
CA HIS A 68 1.60 7.83 -0.47
C HIS A 68 0.36 8.72 -0.51
N GLY A 69 0.54 10.04 -0.43
CA GLY A 69 -0.55 11.04 -0.49
C GLY A 69 -1.23 11.39 0.83
N GLY A 70 -0.67 10.99 1.98
CA GLY A 70 -1.16 11.34 3.32
C GLY A 70 -0.76 12.73 3.82
N MET A 71 -1.27 13.14 4.99
CA MET A 71 -1.10 14.50 5.57
C MET A 71 0.30 14.81 6.16
N ALA A 72 1.27 13.90 6.09
CA ALA A 72 2.52 14.00 6.85
C ALA A 72 3.79 13.89 6.01
N THR A 73 4.86 14.53 6.48
CA THR A 73 6.25 14.45 5.99
C THR A 73 6.88 13.09 6.30
N ARG A 74 6.23 12.00 5.90
CA ARG A 74 6.76 10.64 6.10
C ARG A 74 7.74 10.27 5.00
N PRO A 75 8.76 9.44 5.31
CA PRO A 75 9.73 9.02 4.32
C PRO A 75 9.07 8.12 3.27
N THR A 76 9.36 8.38 2.01
CA THR A 76 8.99 7.49 0.91
C THR A 76 9.79 6.20 0.97
N LEU A 77 9.31 5.13 0.32
CA LEU A 77 10.06 3.88 0.20
C LEU A 77 11.46 4.09 -0.41
N ILE A 78 11.59 5.04 -1.35
CA ILE A 78 12.87 5.38 -1.98
C ILE A 78 13.83 5.99 -0.94
N GLU A 79 13.35 6.90 -0.10
CA GLU A 79 14.19 7.53 0.94
C GLU A 79 14.64 6.50 1.98
N ILE A 80 13.77 5.56 2.36
CA ILE A 80 14.13 4.46 3.27
C ILE A 80 15.14 3.50 2.62
N ASP A 81 14.93 3.13 1.35
CA ASP A 81 15.86 2.27 0.59
C ASP A 81 17.24 2.94 0.43
N ALA A 82 17.29 4.26 0.29
CA ALA A 82 18.56 5.00 0.20
C ALA A 82 19.25 5.17 1.56
N ALA A 83 18.48 5.30 2.66
CA ALA A 83 19.01 5.54 3.99
C ALA A 83 19.59 4.28 4.66
N LEU A 84 19.13 3.09 4.28
CA LEU A 84 19.52 1.82 4.92
C LEU A 84 20.35 0.94 3.99
N PRO A 85 21.49 0.37 4.45
CA PRO A 85 22.21 -0.64 3.68
C PRO A 85 21.33 -1.88 3.42
N ARG A 86 21.59 -2.61 2.34
CA ARG A 86 20.90 -3.87 2.00
C ARG A 86 21.48 -5.05 2.77
N ASP A 87 21.36 -5.00 4.09
CA ASP A 87 21.87 -6.02 5.02
C ASP A 87 20.79 -6.49 6.01
N ALA A 88 21.21 -7.22 7.05
CA ALA A 88 20.33 -7.75 8.08
C ALA A 88 19.56 -6.67 8.87
N ILE A 89 19.99 -5.40 8.83
CA ILE A 89 19.28 -4.29 9.50
C ILE A 89 17.88 -4.11 8.92
N ARG A 90 17.70 -4.27 7.60
CA ARG A 90 16.39 -4.11 6.96
C ARG A 90 15.37 -5.13 7.43
N GLN A 91 15.80 -6.32 7.85
CA GLN A 91 14.91 -7.34 8.41
C GLN A 91 14.28 -6.88 9.73
N ARG A 92 14.76 -5.79 10.34
CA ARG A 92 14.20 -5.16 11.53
C ARG A 92 13.24 -4.02 11.23
N VAL A 93 13.00 -3.73 9.95
CA VAL A 93 12.15 -2.64 9.49
C VAL A 93 10.90 -3.21 8.81
N PHE A 94 9.75 -2.95 9.42
CA PHE A 94 8.43 -3.35 8.97
C PHE A 94 7.76 -2.16 8.31
N LEU A 95 7.34 -2.31 7.05
CA LEU A 95 6.64 -1.25 6.33
C LEU A 95 5.14 -1.44 6.44
N THR A 96 4.40 -0.35 6.46
CA THR A 96 2.93 -0.38 6.53
C THR A 96 2.27 0.52 5.49
N ARG A 97 0.99 0.25 5.24
CA ARG A 97 0.08 1.08 4.43
C ARG A 97 -1.26 1.29 5.15
N LEU A 98 -1.19 1.81 6.38
CA LEU A 98 -2.34 1.95 7.28
C LEU A 98 -3.26 3.12 6.89
N GLU A 99 -2.71 4.18 6.28
CA GLU A 99 -3.50 5.35 5.86
C GLU A 99 -4.14 5.18 4.48
N GLY A 100 -3.57 4.33 3.62
CA GLY A 100 -4.10 4.09 2.29
C GLY A 100 -3.20 3.26 1.39
N GLY A 101 -3.74 2.94 0.22
CA GLY A 101 -3.11 2.05 -0.76
C GLY A 101 -3.41 0.57 -0.49
N HIS A 102 -3.51 -0.22 -1.56
CA HIS A 102 -3.59 -1.66 -1.45
C HIS A 102 -2.22 -2.27 -1.19
N VAL A 103 -2.22 -3.52 -0.72
CA VAL A 103 -1.00 -4.32 -0.56
C VAL A 103 -1.26 -5.68 -1.21
N SER A 104 -0.78 -5.87 -2.43
CA SER A 104 -0.90 -7.17 -3.09
C SER A 104 0.19 -8.14 -2.59
N ALA A 105 0.02 -9.43 -2.90
CA ALA A 105 1.06 -10.42 -2.61
C ALA A 105 2.37 -10.10 -3.36
N ALA A 106 2.29 -9.52 -4.56
CA ALA A 106 3.45 -9.09 -5.34
C ALA A 106 4.19 -7.93 -4.68
N ASP A 107 3.44 -6.96 -4.15
CA ASP A 107 3.96 -5.82 -3.41
C ASP A 107 4.74 -6.28 -2.17
N ARG A 108 4.15 -7.19 -1.39
CA ARG A 108 4.77 -7.77 -0.19
C ARG A 108 6.05 -8.54 -0.52
N ARG A 109 6.02 -9.41 -1.53
CA ARG A 109 7.22 -10.13 -2.01
C ARG A 109 8.33 -9.18 -2.45
N TRP A 110 7.97 -8.11 -3.17
CA TRP A 110 8.95 -7.14 -3.63
C TRP A 110 9.62 -6.39 -2.47
N VAL A 111 8.84 -5.93 -1.48
CA VAL A 111 9.39 -5.31 -0.26
C VAL A 111 10.32 -6.27 0.48
N GLN A 112 9.98 -7.55 0.58
CA GLN A 112 10.84 -8.57 1.18
C GLN A 112 12.12 -8.81 0.37
N MET A 113 12.07 -8.77 -0.96
CA MET A 113 13.27 -8.84 -1.82
C MET A 113 14.19 -7.62 -1.65
N LEU A 114 13.67 -6.47 -1.22
CA LEU A 114 14.48 -5.33 -0.81
C LEU A 114 15.12 -5.52 0.58
N GLY A 115 14.85 -6.64 1.26
CA GLY A 115 15.41 -7.00 2.57
C GLY A 115 14.57 -6.53 3.77
N PHE A 116 13.47 -5.80 3.54
CA PHE A 116 12.57 -5.39 4.61
C PHE A 116 11.82 -6.58 5.20
N ALA A 117 11.40 -6.46 6.46
CA ALA A 117 10.72 -7.54 7.16
C ALA A 117 9.39 -7.90 6.49
N ASP A 118 8.59 -6.86 6.19
CA ASP A 118 7.26 -7.04 5.61
C ASP A 118 6.64 -5.74 5.08
N LEU A 119 5.54 -5.87 4.32
CA LEU A 119 4.60 -4.79 3.99
C LEU A 119 3.20 -5.15 4.49
N LEU A 120 2.69 -4.39 5.44
CA LEU A 120 1.48 -4.73 6.20
C LEU A 120 0.35 -3.71 5.96
N PRO A 121 -0.83 -4.14 5.46
CA PRO A 121 -1.91 -3.23 5.10
C PRO A 121 -2.73 -2.70 6.28
N GLU A 122 -2.82 -3.46 7.38
CA GLU A 122 -3.66 -3.12 8.53
C GLU A 122 -3.30 -3.90 9.78
N PHE A 123 -3.82 -3.46 10.93
CA PHE A 123 -3.78 -4.20 12.19
C PHE A 123 -5.18 -4.20 12.80
N ASP A 124 -5.86 -5.35 12.75
CA ASP A 124 -7.24 -5.48 13.20
C ASP A 124 -7.32 -6.30 14.50
N ALA A 125 -8.07 -5.76 15.47
CA ALA A 125 -8.36 -6.41 16.75
C ALA A 125 -9.24 -7.66 16.66
N GLY A 126 -10.04 -7.75 15.60
CA GLY A 126 -10.89 -8.88 15.25
C GLY A 126 -10.19 -9.97 14.46
N ASP A 127 -9.04 -9.67 13.84
CA ASP A 127 -8.29 -10.59 13.00
C ASP A 127 -6.93 -10.93 13.61
N CYS A 128 -6.96 -11.77 14.65
CA CYS A 128 -5.77 -12.22 15.37
C CYS A 128 -4.95 -13.28 14.61
N GLU A 129 -5.37 -13.68 13.40
CA GLU A 129 -4.61 -14.58 12.52
C GLU A 129 -4.07 -13.85 11.27
N GLY A 130 -4.54 -12.63 11.00
CA GLY A 130 -4.12 -11.81 9.86
C GLY A 130 -2.83 -11.00 10.08
N SER A 131 -2.80 -9.80 9.52
CA SER A 131 -1.60 -8.93 9.46
C SER A 131 -1.00 -8.58 10.81
N LEU A 132 -1.82 -8.43 11.87
CA LEU A 132 -1.32 -8.21 13.23
C LEU A 132 -0.46 -9.39 13.71
N ARG A 133 -0.91 -10.62 13.47
CA ARG A 133 -0.15 -11.80 13.85
C ARG A 133 1.13 -11.94 13.04
N SER A 134 1.04 -11.73 11.72
CA SER A 134 2.22 -11.72 10.85
C SER A 134 3.28 -10.73 11.35
N ALA A 135 2.87 -9.53 11.76
CA ALA A 135 3.78 -8.52 12.31
C ALA A 135 4.45 -8.99 13.61
N LEU A 136 3.67 -9.50 14.57
CA LEU A 136 4.20 -9.94 15.87
C LEU A 136 5.09 -11.18 15.76
N ASP A 137 4.73 -12.13 14.91
CA ASP A 137 5.55 -13.32 14.63
C ASP A 137 6.85 -12.92 13.92
N GLY A 138 6.80 -11.91 13.05
CA GLY A 138 7.99 -11.30 12.43
C GLY A 138 8.90 -10.64 13.47
N VAL A 139 8.34 -9.81 14.37
CA VAL A 139 9.10 -9.17 15.45
C VAL A 139 9.73 -10.22 16.37
N ALA A 140 8.97 -11.25 16.75
CA ALA A 140 9.48 -12.34 17.57
C ALA A 140 10.66 -13.05 16.90
N ARG A 141 10.54 -13.35 15.60
CA ARG A 141 11.63 -13.98 14.82
C ARG A 141 12.89 -13.12 14.79
N VAL A 142 12.73 -11.82 14.53
CA VAL A 142 13.84 -10.87 14.39
C VAL A 142 14.57 -10.64 15.71
N LEU A 143 13.84 -10.64 16.83
CA LEU A 143 14.39 -10.43 18.17
C LEU A 143 14.69 -11.75 18.90
N ASP A 144 14.65 -12.89 18.21
CA ASP A 144 14.88 -14.24 18.76
C ASP A 144 14.00 -14.55 20.00
N MET A 145 12.71 -14.28 19.87
CA MET A 145 11.70 -14.46 20.91
C MET A 145 10.72 -15.57 20.54
N MET A 146 10.08 -16.13 21.57
CA MET A 146 8.92 -17.00 21.35
C MET A 146 7.70 -16.22 20.85
N PRO A 147 7.05 -16.66 19.77
CA PRO A 147 5.82 -16.05 19.27
C PRO A 147 4.70 -16.01 20.31
N LEU A 148 3.79 -15.05 20.16
CA LEU A 148 2.67 -14.89 21.07
C LEU A 148 1.56 -15.90 20.73
N ALA A 149 1.14 -16.71 21.70
CA ALA A 149 0.00 -17.61 21.50
C ALA A 149 -1.28 -16.84 21.11
N PRO A 150 -2.09 -17.32 20.15
CA PRO A 150 -3.27 -16.61 19.65
C PRO A 150 -4.27 -16.21 20.75
N ALA A 151 -4.52 -17.09 21.71
CA ALA A 151 -5.42 -16.81 22.84
C ALA A 151 -4.92 -15.65 23.73
N LYS A 152 -3.59 -15.53 23.91
CA LYS A 152 -2.98 -14.44 24.68
C LYS A 152 -3.07 -13.12 23.92
N LEU A 153 -2.87 -13.13 22.60
CA LEU A 153 -3.06 -11.96 21.74
C LEU A 153 -4.50 -11.46 21.79
N ALA A 154 -5.47 -12.36 21.56
CA ALA A 154 -6.89 -12.05 21.57
C ALA A 154 -7.33 -11.39 22.89
N ARG A 155 -6.82 -11.89 24.04
CA ARG A 155 -7.12 -11.32 25.35
C ARG A 155 -6.64 -9.86 25.50
N HIS A 156 -5.43 -9.53 25.04
CA HIS A 156 -4.88 -8.18 25.16
C HIS A 156 -5.58 -7.19 24.25
N VAL A 157 -5.89 -7.62 23.03
CA VAL A 157 -6.44 -6.74 22.00
C VAL A 157 -7.95 -6.53 22.16
N ARG A 158 -8.67 -7.47 22.80
CA ARG A 158 -10.11 -7.34 23.12
C ARG A 158 -10.44 -6.13 24.00
N VAL A 159 -9.52 -5.71 24.87
CA VAL A 159 -9.70 -4.52 25.73
C VAL A 159 -9.82 -3.24 24.90
N LEU A 160 -9.15 -3.19 23.74
CA LEU A 160 -9.17 -2.02 22.84
C LEU A 160 -10.43 -1.93 21.96
N LYS A 161 -11.19 -3.02 21.79
CA LYS A 161 -12.39 -3.03 20.93
C LYS A 161 -13.50 -2.08 21.37
N GLN A 162 -13.41 -1.49 22.56
CA GLN A 162 -14.48 -0.70 23.19
C GLN A 162 -14.49 0.79 22.84
N LYS A 163 -13.47 1.32 22.15
CA LYS A 163 -13.47 2.70 21.62
C LYS A 163 -13.55 2.67 20.09
N ARG A 164 -14.73 2.94 19.55
CA ARG A 164 -14.92 3.18 18.11
C ARG A 164 -14.55 4.63 17.80
N GLU A 165 -13.36 4.85 17.26
CA GLU A 165 -13.05 6.04 16.46
C GLU A 165 -13.51 5.82 15.01
N VAL A 166 -13.57 6.90 14.23
CA VAL A 166 -13.92 6.91 12.80
C VAL A 166 -13.22 5.76 12.07
N GLY A 167 -14.00 4.87 11.44
CA GLY A 167 -13.47 3.68 10.81
C GLY A 167 -12.64 4.01 9.57
N THR A 168 -11.43 3.45 9.48
CA THR A 168 -10.63 3.46 8.24
C THR A 168 -11.38 2.72 7.13
N PRO A 169 -11.06 2.95 5.84
CA PRO A 169 -11.68 2.20 4.74
C PRO A 169 -11.62 0.68 4.95
N ARG A 170 -10.51 0.15 5.45
CA ARG A 170 -10.35 -1.29 5.73
C ARG A 170 -11.22 -1.78 6.87
N ALA A 171 -11.32 -1.02 7.97
CA ALA A 171 -12.20 -1.34 9.08
C ALA A 171 -13.68 -1.36 8.64
N THR A 172 -14.06 -0.41 7.78
CA THR A 172 -15.39 -0.36 7.16
C THR A 172 -15.67 -1.60 6.31
N LEU A 173 -14.73 -1.97 5.44
CA LEU A 173 -14.84 -3.19 4.62
C LEU A 173 -14.99 -4.44 5.49
N ARG A 174 -14.16 -4.57 6.53
CA ARG A 174 -14.24 -5.70 7.46
C ARG A 174 -15.59 -5.76 8.17
N ALA A 175 -16.10 -4.63 8.66
CA ALA A 175 -17.37 -4.57 9.38
C ALA A 175 -18.59 -4.91 8.50
N LEU A 176 -18.56 -4.52 7.22
CA LEU A 176 -19.67 -4.73 6.30
C LEU A 176 -19.62 -6.10 5.61
N THR A 177 -18.42 -6.61 5.32
CA THR A 177 -18.22 -7.80 4.46
C THR A 177 -17.61 -9.01 5.18
N GLY A 178 -16.99 -8.79 6.35
CA GLY A 178 -16.20 -9.81 7.06
C GLY A 178 -14.86 -10.12 6.40
N LYS A 179 -14.44 -9.40 5.36
CA LYS A 179 -13.25 -9.69 4.54
C LYS A 179 -12.25 -8.53 4.54
N SER A 180 -10.99 -8.83 4.18
CA SER A 180 -9.99 -7.79 3.91
C SER A 180 -10.34 -7.02 2.62
N ALA A 181 -9.75 -5.85 2.40
CA ALA A 181 -10.07 -5.05 1.21
C ALA A 181 -9.65 -5.75 -0.09
N GLU A 182 -8.48 -6.38 -0.08
CA GLU A 182 -7.94 -7.15 -1.20
C GLU A 182 -8.84 -8.36 -1.51
N ASP A 183 -9.31 -9.09 -0.49
CA ASP A 183 -10.25 -10.20 -0.68
C ASP A 183 -11.61 -9.74 -1.24
N VAL A 184 -12.07 -8.54 -0.85
CA VAL A 184 -13.30 -7.96 -1.41
C VAL A 184 -13.09 -7.60 -2.88
N ALA A 185 -12.01 -6.90 -3.22
CA ALA A 185 -11.72 -6.52 -4.60
C ALA A 185 -11.61 -7.76 -5.51
N GLU A 186 -10.92 -8.79 -5.03
CA GLU A 186 -10.75 -10.05 -5.74
C GLU A 186 -12.08 -10.84 -5.88
N LEU A 187 -12.92 -10.82 -4.84
CA LEU A 187 -14.28 -11.37 -4.93
C LEU A 187 -15.12 -10.65 -5.99
N LEU A 188 -15.07 -9.32 -6.02
CA LEU A 188 -15.78 -8.53 -7.05
C LEU A 188 -15.24 -8.82 -8.45
N HIS A 189 -13.92 -8.95 -8.59
CA HIS A 189 -13.29 -9.24 -9.89
C HIS A 189 -13.83 -10.52 -10.52
N ARG A 190 -14.00 -11.57 -9.72
CA ARG A 190 -14.54 -12.86 -10.20
C ARG A 190 -16.06 -12.91 -10.33
N SER A 191 -16.78 -11.98 -9.72
CA SER A 191 -18.25 -12.08 -9.58
C SER A 191 -19.03 -11.08 -10.42
N LEU A 192 -18.42 -9.95 -10.81
CA LEU A 192 -19.05 -8.93 -11.62
C LEU A 192 -18.87 -9.21 -13.11
N ALA A 193 -19.77 -8.66 -13.93
CA ALA A 193 -19.64 -8.69 -15.39
C ALA A 193 -18.59 -7.69 -15.86
N ILE A 194 -17.31 -8.06 -15.77
CA ILE A 194 -16.18 -7.24 -16.21
C ILE A 194 -15.98 -7.43 -17.71
N GLN A 195 -16.14 -6.36 -18.49
CA GLN A 195 -16.05 -6.39 -19.94
C GLN A 195 -15.70 -5.01 -20.52
N ASP A 196 -15.42 -4.96 -21.81
CA ASP A 196 -15.19 -3.70 -22.51
C ASP A 196 -16.52 -2.98 -22.72
N LEU A 197 -16.64 -1.76 -22.20
CA LEU A 197 -17.87 -0.96 -22.26
C LEU A 197 -17.66 0.27 -23.15
N ALA A 198 -18.61 0.57 -24.03
CA ALA A 198 -18.54 1.73 -24.92
C ALA A 198 -19.48 2.86 -24.47
N TYR A 199 -19.00 4.10 -24.49
CA TYR A 199 -19.81 5.29 -24.27
C TYR A 199 -19.27 6.46 -25.12
N ARG A 200 -20.17 7.16 -25.84
CA ARG A 200 -19.85 8.29 -26.73
C ARG A 200 -18.65 8.03 -27.65
N LEU A 201 -18.70 6.92 -28.40
CA LEU A 201 -17.66 6.50 -29.35
C LEU A 201 -16.29 6.15 -28.73
N ARG A 202 -16.19 6.08 -27.40
CA ARG A 202 -14.99 5.61 -26.69
C ARG A 202 -15.25 4.27 -26.03
N THR A 203 -14.34 3.33 -26.23
CA THR A 203 -14.35 2.04 -25.55
C THR A 203 -13.47 2.10 -24.31
N TYR A 204 -14.00 1.59 -23.20
CA TYR A 204 -13.35 1.49 -21.91
C TYR A 204 -13.15 0.00 -21.59
N PRO A 205 -11.92 -0.54 -21.71
CA PRO A 205 -11.71 -1.97 -21.54
C PRO A 205 -11.92 -2.45 -20.10
N GLN A 206 -12.24 -3.73 -19.85
CA GLN A 206 -12.23 -4.33 -18.50
C GLN A 206 -12.96 -3.51 -17.41
N CYS A 207 -14.17 -3.04 -17.70
CA CYS A 207 -15.00 -2.22 -16.81
C CYS A 207 -16.21 -2.98 -16.30
N PHE A 208 -16.83 -2.45 -15.24
CA PHE A 208 -18.16 -2.82 -14.76
C PHE A 208 -19.02 -1.58 -14.50
N VAL A 209 -20.34 -1.77 -14.43
CA VAL A 209 -21.30 -0.69 -14.18
C VAL A 209 -21.56 -0.56 -12.68
N GLY A 210 -21.51 0.67 -12.14
CA GLY A 210 -21.65 0.95 -10.71
C GLY A 210 -22.93 0.40 -10.08
N SER A 211 -24.08 0.71 -10.69
CA SER A 211 -25.38 0.26 -10.19
C SER A 211 -25.54 -1.28 -10.17
N GLU A 212 -24.93 -1.96 -11.15
CA GLU A 212 -24.93 -3.42 -11.21
C GLU A 212 -24.06 -4.03 -10.11
N ALA A 213 -22.90 -3.42 -9.82
CA ALA A 213 -22.05 -3.82 -8.71
C ALA A 213 -22.73 -3.58 -7.36
N VAL A 214 -23.41 -2.45 -7.16
CA VAL A 214 -24.18 -2.17 -5.94
C VAL A 214 -25.29 -3.21 -5.73
N ALA A 215 -26.06 -3.52 -6.78
CA ALA A 215 -27.11 -4.54 -6.73
C ALA A 215 -26.54 -5.95 -6.43
N TRP A 216 -25.36 -6.28 -6.96
CA TRP A 216 -24.68 -7.53 -6.66
C TRP A 216 -24.20 -7.58 -5.20
N MET A 217 -23.48 -6.54 -4.74
CA MET A 217 -22.95 -6.44 -3.38
C MET A 217 -24.05 -6.49 -2.31
N SER A 218 -25.16 -5.78 -2.55
CA SER A 218 -26.32 -5.77 -1.65
C SER A 218 -26.90 -7.17 -1.45
N ARG A 219 -27.03 -7.94 -2.53
CA ARG A 219 -27.50 -9.34 -2.47
C ARG A 219 -26.48 -10.26 -1.82
N CYS A 220 -25.20 -10.13 -2.17
CA CYS A 220 -24.14 -10.99 -1.66
C CYS A 220 -24.02 -10.90 -0.12
N TRP A 221 -23.98 -9.69 0.42
CA TRP A 221 -23.80 -9.47 1.86
C TRP A 221 -25.10 -9.25 2.64
N HIS A 222 -26.26 -9.36 1.97
CA HIS A 222 -27.58 -9.13 2.58
C HIS A 222 -27.66 -7.75 3.27
N ARG A 223 -27.16 -6.71 2.57
CA ARG A 223 -27.06 -5.33 3.06
C ARG A 223 -27.84 -4.37 2.16
N PRO A 224 -28.28 -3.21 2.66
CA PRO A 224 -28.90 -2.18 1.83
C PRO A 224 -27.90 -1.59 0.82
N ALA A 225 -28.43 -1.06 -0.29
CA ALA A 225 -27.63 -0.43 -1.35
C ALA A 225 -26.71 0.69 -0.84
N THR A 226 -27.16 1.45 0.16
CA THR A 226 -26.37 2.50 0.80
C THR A 226 -25.07 1.96 1.44
N GLU A 227 -25.11 0.79 2.07
CA GLU A 227 -23.91 0.14 2.62
C GLU A 227 -23.01 -0.44 1.52
N ALA A 228 -23.59 -0.94 0.42
CA ALA A 228 -22.82 -1.40 -0.73
C ALA A 228 -22.09 -0.24 -1.43
N VAL A 229 -22.67 0.96 -1.49
CA VAL A 229 -21.98 2.18 -1.94
C VAL A 229 -20.80 2.50 -1.01
N VAL A 230 -20.99 2.41 0.31
CA VAL A 230 -19.91 2.61 1.30
C VAL A 230 -18.76 1.61 1.08
N VAL A 231 -19.07 0.34 0.79
CA VAL A 231 -18.05 -0.67 0.42
C VAL A 231 -17.25 -0.23 -0.81
N GLY A 232 -17.91 0.17 -1.90
CA GLY A 232 -17.20 0.60 -3.10
C GLY A 232 -16.40 1.90 -2.91
N GLN A 233 -16.89 2.84 -2.10
CA GLN A 233 -16.15 4.06 -1.74
C GLN A 233 -14.92 3.75 -0.87
N ALA A 234 -15.02 2.78 0.04
CA ALA A 234 -13.88 2.32 0.82
C ALA A 234 -12.80 1.65 -0.06
N LEU A 235 -13.20 0.82 -1.03
CA LEU A 235 -12.28 0.27 -2.02
C LEU A 235 -11.62 1.38 -2.87
N GLY A 236 -12.40 2.39 -3.26
CA GLY A 236 -11.88 3.53 -4.02
C GLY A 236 -10.88 4.37 -3.25
N SER A 237 -11.11 4.58 -1.95
CA SER A 237 -10.18 5.28 -1.06
C SER A 237 -8.85 4.53 -0.90
N LEU A 238 -8.84 3.20 -1.08
CA LEU A 238 -7.63 2.37 -1.08
C LEU A 238 -6.99 2.24 -2.48
N GLY A 239 -7.61 2.82 -3.50
CA GLY A 239 -7.19 2.70 -4.90
C GLY A 239 -7.42 1.31 -5.50
N LEU A 240 -8.28 0.48 -4.91
CA LEU A 240 -8.68 -0.84 -5.41
C LEU A 240 -9.84 -0.79 -6.41
N LEU A 241 -10.57 0.32 -6.44
CA LEU A 241 -11.69 0.57 -7.34
C LEU A 241 -11.59 1.99 -7.86
N VAL A 242 -11.71 2.18 -9.17
CA VAL A 242 -11.51 3.51 -9.77
C VAL A 242 -12.56 3.79 -10.83
N HIS A 243 -13.09 5.01 -10.84
CA HIS A 243 -13.93 5.50 -11.95
C HIS A 243 -13.07 5.68 -13.20
N VAL A 244 -13.55 5.24 -14.37
CA VAL A 244 -12.72 5.18 -15.59
C VAL A 244 -12.17 6.52 -16.07
N THR A 245 -12.79 7.62 -15.69
CA THR A 245 -12.28 8.98 -15.98
C THR A 245 -11.77 9.70 -14.73
N HIS A 246 -11.84 9.08 -13.55
CA HIS A 246 -11.47 9.66 -12.26
C HIS A 246 -12.30 10.89 -11.82
N ASP A 247 -13.43 11.16 -12.49
CA ASP A 247 -14.28 12.33 -12.18
C ASP A 247 -15.28 12.11 -11.02
N HIS A 248 -15.51 10.86 -10.62
CA HIS A 248 -16.54 10.51 -9.65
C HIS A 248 -16.03 9.57 -8.56
N PRO A 249 -16.52 9.71 -7.31
CA PRO A 249 -16.43 8.64 -6.33
C PRO A 249 -17.27 7.45 -6.80
N PHE A 250 -17.22 6.33 -6.08
CA PHE A 250 -18.13 5.22 -6.34
C PHE A 250 -19.57 5.59 -6.00
N LEU A 251 -20.47 5.40 -6.97
CA LEU A 251 -21.89 5.75 -6.92
C LEU A 251 -22.74 4.60 -7.47
N ASP A 252 -23.94 4.46 -6.90
CA ASP A 252 -25.02 3.60 -7.41
C ASP A 252 -25.67 4.23 -8.65
N ASP A 253 -24.94 4.24 -9.75
CA ASP A 253 -25.37 4.85 -11.02
C ASP A 253 -24.76 4.09 -12.21
N ARG A 254 -25.24 4.37 -13.43
CA ARG A 254 -24.76 3.80 -14.69
C ARG A 254 -23.42 4.40 -15.15
N LEU A 255 -22.50 4.58 -14.19
CA LEU A 255 -21.12 4.99 -14.41
C LEU A 255 -20.21 3.76 -14.53
N PHE A 256 -19.07 3.92 -15.17
CA PHE A 256 -18.12 2.82 -15.42
C PHE A 256 -16.97 2.88 -14.43
N TYR A 257 -16.63 1.73 -13.88
CA TYR A 257 -15.56 1.57 -12.92
C TYR A 257 -14.67 0.39 -13.30
N ARG A 258 -13.47 0.34 -12.73
CA ARG A 258 -12.53 -0.77 -12.84
C ARG A 258 -11.99 -1.11 -11.47
N LEU A 259 -11.61 -2.38 -11.31
CA LEU A 259 -10.85 -2.80 -10.13
C LEU A 259 -9.35 -2.68 -10.44
N ALA A 260 -8.55 -2.35 -9.45
CA ALA A 260 -7.09 -2.30 -9.58
C ALA A 260 -6.43 -3.61 -9.13
N VAL A 261 -7.02 -4.74 -9.57
CA VAL A 261 -6.56 -6.10 -9.27
C VAL A 261 -6.33 -6.84 -10.58
N SER A 262 -5.26 -7.63 -10.63
CA SER A 262 -4.94 -8.44 -11.79
C SER A 262 -3.93 -9.51 -11.39
N GLU A 263 -4.30 -10.78 -11.57
CA GLU A 263 -3.40 -11.91 -11.35
C GLU A 263 -2.17 -11.82 -12.27
N ALA A 264 -2.37 -11.36 -13.51
CA ALA A 264 -1.28 -11.19 -14.47
C ALA A 264 -0.29 -10.11 -14.00
N ALA A 265 -0.79 -8.98 -13.50
CA ALA A 265 0.02 -7.92 -12.91
C ALA A 265 0.73 -8.40 -11.63
N ASP A 266 0.09 -9.23 -10.80
CA ASP A 266 0.69 -9.77 -9.57
C ASP A 266 1.87 -10.73 -9.81
N ARG A 267 2.13 -11.14 -11.05
CA ARG A 267 3.36 -11.87 -11.40
C ARG A 267 4.59 -10.96 -11.50
N LEU A 268 4.40 -9.65 -11.65
CA LEU A 268 5.48 -8.67 -11.76
C LEU A 268 5.54 -7.80 -10.51
N GLY A 269 6.70 -7.78 -9.85
CA GLY A 269 6.92 -6.90 -8.71
C GLY A 269 7.17 -5.45 -9.16
N PRO A 270 6.81 -4.43 -8.35
CA PRO A 270 7.04 -3.02 -8.70
C PRO A 270 8.47 -2.70 -9.15
N GLY A 271 9.50 -3.33 -8.56
CA GLY A 271 10.89 -3.14 -8.98
C GLY A 271 11.19 -3.60 -10.42
N GLN A 272 10.59 -4.71 -10.87
CA GLN A 272 10.76 -5.21 -12.25
C GLN A 272 10.06 -4.29 -13.26
N VAL A 273 8.88 -3.79 -12.91
CA VAL A 273 8.14 -2.82 -13.72
C VAL A 273 8.93 -1.52 -13.81
N LEU A 274 9.41 -1.00 -12.67
CA LEU A 274 10.19 0.24 -12.62
C LEU A 274 11.47 0.12 -13.46
N ALA A 275 12.18 -1.00 -13.35
CA ALA A 275 13.35 -1.27 -14.19
C ALA A 275 12.99 -1.35 -15.68
N SER A 276 11.84 -1.94 -16.03
CA SER A 276 11.37 -2.00 -17.41
C SER A 276 11.13 -0.61 -17.98
N VAL A 277 10.38 0.23 -17.28
CA VAL A 277 10.05 1.58 -17.78
C VAL A 277 11.26 2.52 -17.76
N ARG A 278 12.23 2.33 -16.87
CA ARG A 278 13.47 3.13 -16.79
C ARG A 278 14.62 2.62 -17.68
N ALA A 279 14.46 1.47 -18.33
CA ALA A 279 15.51 0.91 -19.19
C ALA A 279 15.90 1.89 -20.31
N SER A 280 17.08 1.69 -20.90
CA SER A 280 17.55 2.49 -22.05
C SER A 280 16.60 2.42 -23.26
N ASP A 281 15.90 1.30 -23.40
CA ASP A 281 14.85 1.04 -24.39
C ASP A 281 13.44 1.15 -23.77
N GLY A 282 13.32 1.82 -22.62
CA GLY A 282 12.10 2.03 -21.86
C GLY A 282 11.26 3.19 -22.39
N VAL A 283 10.58 3.89 -21.48
CA VAL A 283 9.68 5.00 -21.89
C VAL A 283 10.49 6.20 -22.38
N PRO A 284 10.11 6.86 -23.48
CA PRO A 284 10.83 8.03 -23.99
C PRO A 284 10.75 9.22 -23.03
N VAL A 285 11.85 9.51 -22.34
CA VAL A 285 11.98 10.68 -21.46
C VAL A 285 12.45 11.88 -22.28
N ALA A 286 11.67 12.97 -22.26
CA ALA A 286 11.97 14.19 -22.98
C ALA A 286 11.33 15.41 -22.31
N ASP A 287 11.87 16.59 -22.60
CA ASP A 287 11.24 17.86 -22.24
C ASP A 287 10.03 18.09 -23.15
N ARG A 288 8.87 18.39 -22.56
CA ARG A 288 7.62 18.65 -23.29
C ARG A 288 6.96 19.92 -22.81
N SER A 289 6.03 20.47 -23.59
CA SER A 289 5.26 21.65 -23.20
C SER A 289 3.78 21.47 -23.47
N TYR A 290 2.93 22.02 -22.59
CA TYR A 290 1.48 22.01 -22.74
C TYR A 290 0.90 23.32 -22.22
N LEU A 291 0.03 23.96 -23.00
CA LEU A 291 -0.59 25.27 -22.70
C LEU A 291 0.42 26.36 -22.26
N GLY A 292 1.61 26.38 -22.89
CA GLY A 292 2.67 27.35 -22.59
C GLY A 292 3.52 27.01 -21.35
N ALA A 293 3.17 25.98 -20.58
CA ALA A 293 4.00 25.47 -19.49
C ALA A 293 4.99 24.41 -19.98
N ALA A 294 6.24 24.46 -19.53
CA ALA A 294 7.28 23.49 -19.83
C ALA A 294 7.42 22.44 -18.71
N TYR A 295 7.53 21.18 -19.10
CA TYR A 295 7.66 20.02 -18.25
C TYR A 295 8.93 19.26 -18.64
N PRO A 296 10.05 19.49 -17.94
CA PRO A 296 11.31 18.83 -18.28
C PRO A 296 11.28 17.35 -17.88
N ARG A 297 12.02 16.53 -18.63
CA ARG A 297 12.30 15.11 -18.39
C ARG A 297 11.06 14.31 -17.97
N CYS A 298 9.98 14.47 -18.72
CA CYS A 298 8.75 13.72 -18.52
C CYS A 298 8.62 12.58 -19.53
N TRP A 299 7.62 11.73 -19.36
CA TRP A 299 7.24 10.66 -20.28
C TRP A 299 5.71 10.54 -20.32
N ILE A 300 5.17 9.87 -21.33
CA ILE A 300 3.72 9.82 -21.58
C ILE A 300 3.11 8.53 -21.02
N GLY A 301 1.97 8.66 -20.31
CA GLY A 301 1.28 7.53 -19.68
C GLY A 301 0.92 6.40 -20.65
N ALA A 302 0.32 6.73 -21.80
CA ALA A 302 -0.03 5.74 -22.82
C ALA A 302 1.19 4.98 -23.37
N GLU A 303 2.33 5.66 -23.57
CA GLU A 303 3.57 5.01 -24.06
C GLU A 303 4.11 4.01 -23.03
N ALA A 304 4.00 4.31 -21.73
CA ALA A 304 4.37 3.37 -20.67
C ALA A 304 3.48 2.13 -20.65
N VAL A 305 2.18 2.32 -20.90
CA VAL A 305 1.23 1.20 -21.03
C VAL A 305 1.57 0.34 -22.24
N ASP A 306 1.79 0.96 -23.41
CA ASP A 306 2.15 0.26 -24.65
C ASP A 306 3.44 -0.56 -24.48
N LEU A 307 4.45 0.04 -23.85
CA LEU A 307 5.72 -0.63 -23.53
C LEU A 307 5.51 -1.88 -22.69
N LEU A 308 4.75 -1.79 -21.59
CA LEU A 308 4.53 -2.92 -20.70
C LEU A 308 3.67 -4.03 -21.35
N VAL A 309 2.67 -3.64 -22.15
CA VAL A 309 1.88 -4.58 -22.97
C VAL A 309 2.79 -5.38 -23.90
N ALA A 310 3.64 -4.70 -24.67
CA ALA A 310 4.53 -5.34 -25.63
C ALA A 310 5.60 -6.21 -24.95
N ARG A 311 6.23 -5.69 -23.88
CA ARG A 311 7.37 -6.36 -23.22
C ARG A 311 6.98 -7.57 -22.40
N HIS A 312 5.81 -7.54 -21.76
CA HIS A 312 5.38 -8.57 -20.81
C HIS A 312 4.15 -9.37 -21.30
N ALA A 313 3.70 -9.16 -22.54
CA ALA A 313 2.52 -9.79 -23.13
C ALA A 313 1.27 -9.65 -22.24
N LEU A 314 1.05 -8.44 -21.74
CA LEU A 314 -0.02 -8.10 -20.80
C LEU A 314 -1.26 -7.56 -21.51
N ALA A 315 -2.44 -7.70 -20.90
CA ALA A 315 -3.56 -6.88 -21.30
C ALA A 315 -3.29 -5.42 -20.92
N ARG A 316 -3.90 -4.48 -21.67
CA ARG A 316 -3.74 -3.04 -21.42
C ARG A 316 -4.14 -2.65 -19.99
N HIS A 317 -5.16 -3.31 -19.44
CA HIS A 317 -5.58 -3.13 -18.06
C HIS A 317 -4.51 -3.55 -17.05
N ASP A 318 -3.84 -4.68 -17.26
CA ASP A 318 -2.80 -5.17 -16.35
C ASP A 318 -1.61 -4.19 -16.30
N ALA A 319 -1.21 -3.66 -17.46
CA ALA A 319 -0.18 -2.63 -17.54
C ALA A 319 -0.57 -1.35 -16.80
N TRP A 320 -1.83 -0.93 -16.90
CA TRP A 320 -2.36 0.19 -16.10
C TRP A 320 -2.31 -0.12 -14.59
N VAL A 321 -2.69 -1.33 -14.15
CA VAL A 321 -2.61 -1.74 -12.73
C VAL A 321 -1.18 -1.65 -12.21
N LEU A 322 -0.18 -2.08 -13.01
CA LEU A 322 1.23 -1.99 -12.64
C LEU A 322 1.70 -0.54 -12.46
N LEU A 323 1.31 0.36 -13.37
CA LEU A 323 1.70 1.77 -13.31
C LEU A 323 0.97 2.51 -12.18
N HIS A 324 -0.31 2.22 -11.97
CA HIS A 324 -1.08 2.68 -10.81
C HIS A 324 -0.41 2.27 -9.49
N ARG A 325 0.09 1.03 -9.40
CA ARG A 325 0.86 0.55 -8.24
C ARG A 325 2.17 1.31 -8.06
N LEU A 326 2.94 1.55 -9.13
CA LEU A 326 4.17 2.36 -9.03
C LEU A 326 3.85 3.76 -8.46
N MET A 327 2.74 4.36 -8.87
CA MET A 327 2.31 5.66 -8.37
C MET A 327 1.91 5.62 -6.90
N GLN A 328 1.23 4.56 -6.44
CA GLN A 328 0.91 4.38 -5.02
C GLN A 328 2.15 4.12 -4.14
N PHE A 329 3.24 3.60 -4.71
CA PHE A 329 4.54 3.56 -4.04
C PHE A 329 5.28 4.90 -4.10
N GLY A 330 4.74 5.89 -4.82
CA GLY A 330 5.41 7.14 -5.08
C GLY A 330 6.71 6.96 -5.85
N LEU A 331 6.79 5.99 -6.76
CA LEU A 331 7.95 5.70 -7.66
C LEU A 331 7.85 6.45 -9.00
N ILE A 332 6.64 6.88 -9.32
CA ILE A 332 6.28 7.73 -10.44
C ILE A 332 5.23 8.73 -9.96
N GLU A 333 5.14 9.87 -10.63
CA GLU A 333 4.14 10.89 -10.32
C GLU A 333 3.70 11.63 -11.58
N HIS A 334 2.49 12.18 -11.55
CA HIS A 334 2.05 13.13 -12.56
C HIS A 334 2.84 14.43 -12.40
N VAL A 335 3.21 15.08 -13.50
CA VAL A 335 4.07 16.29 -13.45
C VAL A 335 3.48 17.49 -12.71
N THR A 336 2.16 17.50 -12.44
CA THR A 336 1.48 18.50 -11.62
C THR A 336 1.06 17.99 -10.23
N HIS A 337 1.26 16.71 -9.92
CA HIS A 337 0.76 16.03 -8.70
C HIS A 337 -0.78 16.01 -8.52
N GLU A 338 -1.55 16.47 -9.51
CA GLU A 338 -3.02 16.61 -9.40
C GLU A 338 -3.82 15.43 -9.98
N ARG A 339 -3.13 14.43 -10.55
CA ARG A 339 -3.78 13.35 -11.30
C ARG A 339 -3.24 11.99 -10.86
N PRO A 340 -4.10 10.96 -10.80
CA PRO A 340 -3.65 9.58 -10.70
C PRO A 340 -3.00 9.13 -12.01
N PHE A 341 -2.64 7.84 -12.08
CA PHE A 341 -2.13 7.27 -13.32
C PHE A 341 -3.27 7.08 -14.34
N ILE A 342 -3.11 7.68 -15.51
CA ILE A 342 -4.07 7.67 -16.60
C ILE A 342 -3.36 7.16 -17.85
N ASP A 343 -3.94 6.11 -18.44
CA ASP A 343 -3.58 5.65 -19.77
C ASP A 343 -4.06 6.67 -20.82
N GLY A 344 -3.17 7.57 -21.20
CA GLY A 344 -3.43 8.66 -22.13
C GLY A 344 -2.24 9.58 -22.31
N ALA A 345 -2.45 10.69 -23.02
CA ALA A 345 -1.44 11.70 -23.31
C ALA A 345 -1.13 12.62 -22.10
N PHE A 346 -0.99 12.02 -20.91
CA PHE A 346 -0.63 12.70 -19.67
C PHE A 346 0.86 12.54 -19.39
N TYR A 347 1.46 13.55 -18.77
CA TYR A 347 2.89 13.58 -18.49
C TYR A 347 3.18 13.10 -17.07
N TYR A 348 4.12 12.17 -16.98
CA TYR A 348 4.60 11.61 -15.73
C TYR A 348 6.12 11.77 -15.64
N ARG A 349 6.64 11.63 -14.43
CA ARG A 349 8.08 11.57 -14.16
C ARG A 349 8.38 10.48 -13.16
N PHE A 350 9.63 10.04 -13.19
CA PHE A 350 10.18 9.17 -12.15
C PHE A 350 10.46 9.99 -10.89
N THR A 351 10.04 9.49 -9.73
CA THR A 351 10.39 10.07 -8.44
C THR A 351 11.70 9.46 -7.94
N GLY A 352 12.41 10.20 -7.09
CA GLY A 352 13.73 9.79 -6.61
C GLY A 352 14.74 9.74 -7.76
N LEU A 353 15.37 10.88 -8.04
CA LEU A 353 16.62 10.88 -8.80
C LEU A 353 17.70 10.23 -7.92
N PRO A 354 18.65 9.47 -8.47
CA PRO A 354 19.85 9.12 -7.74
C PRO A 354 20.53 10.42 -7.29
N ALA A 355 21.12 10.42 -6.09
CA ALA A 355 22.00 11.49 -5.62
C ALA A 355 23.17 11.76 -6.60
N ASP A 356 23.41 10.84 -7.54
CA ASP A 356 24.44 10.95 -8.55
C ASP A 356 23.80 11.15 -9.92
N GLY A 357 23.64 12.41 -10.32
CA GLY A 357 23.26 12.80 -11.66
C GLY A 357 24.30 12.37 -12.69
N LYS A 358 24.17 11.15 -13.20
CA LYS A 358 24.79 10.74 -14.46
C LYS A 358 23.71 10.25 -15.41
N SER A 359 23.63 10.98 -16.51
CA SER A 359 22.79 10.82 -17.69
C SER A 359 22.97 9.46 -18.35
#